data_AF-A0A932R1S7-F1
#
_entry.id   AF-A0A932R1S7-F1
#
_cell.length_a   1.000
_cell.length_b   1.000
_cell.length_c   1.000
_cell.angle_alpha   90.00
_cell.angle_beta   90.00
_cell.angle_gamma   90.00
#
_symmetry.space_group_name_H-M   'P 1'
#
loop_
_entity.id
_entity.type
_entity.pdbx_description
1 polymer ?
#
loop_
_entity_poly.entity_id
_entity_poly.type
_entity_poly.pdbx_seq_one_letter_code
_entity_poly.pdbx_strand_id
1 'polypeptide(L)'
;SGERLLEIEVRGKRGVGYCKSMTGAILPFQRMQKRHQGKPTDKIFGKTPRVEMNKVLEDLKLKHDRDGNVRTAYSLRHTYICLRLMEGADIYQIAKNCRTSVEMIEQFYAAHLKNTLDASAINVRKPKKKAEPKKKPDKKAK
;
A
#
# COMPACT_ATOMS: atom_id res chain seq x y z
N SER A 1 -15.68 4.46 3.18
CA SER A 1 -15.44 5.29 1.99
C SER A 1 -16.10 4.77 0.72
N GLY A 2 -16.55 3.52 0.59
CA GLY A 2 -17.26 3.05 -0.63
C GLY A 2 -16.39 3.01 -1.90
N GLU A 3 -15.10 3.34 -1.78
CA GLU A 3 -14.15 3.36 -2.87
C GLU A 3 -13.78 1.94 -3.28
N ARG A 4 -13.84 1.67 -4.58
CA ARG A 4 -13.39 0.40 -5.15
C ARG A 4 -11.87 0.42 -5.25
N LEU A 5 -11.24 -0.73 -5.06
CA LEU A 5 -9.79 -0.94 -5.21
C LEU A 5 -9.57 -2.30 -5.89
N LEU A 6 -8.38 -2.54 -6.42
CA LEU A 6 -7.96 -3.87 -6.83
C LEU A 6 -7.25 -4.56 -5.66
N GLU A 7 -7.68 -5.76 -5.33
CA GLU A 7 -6.95 -6.65 -4.44
C GLU A 7 -6.15 -7.64 -5.29
N ILE A 8 -4.84 -7.65 -5.07
CA ILE A 8 -3.87 -8.41 -5.85
C ILE A 8 -3.23 -9.44 -4.93
N GLU A 9 -3.50 -10.71 -5.19
CA GLU A 9 -2.82 -11.81 -4.54
C GLU A 9 -1.43 -12.01 -5.15
N VAL A 10 -0.39 -11.94 -4.32
CA VAL A 10 1.00 -12.10 -4.71
C VAL A 10 1.58 -13.34 -4.04
N ARG A 11 1.77 -14.38 -4.83
CA ARG A 11 2.45 -15.61 -4.41
C ARG A 11 3.96 -15.47 -4.57
N GLY A 12 4.71 -15.64 -3.50
CA GLY A 12 6.17 -15.55 -3.50
C GLY A 12 6.85 -16.60 -2.63
N LYS A 13 8.17 -16.45 -2.42
CA LYS A 13 9.00 -17.39 -1.65
C LYS A 13 8.49 -17.64 -0.22
N ARG A 14 7.93 -16.61 0.41
CA ARG A 14 7.40 -16.64 1.80
C ARG A 14 5.89 -16.88 1.83
N GLY A 15 5.33 -17.51 0.80
CA GLY A 15 3.89 -17.74 0.67
C GLY A 15 3.12 -16.57 0.05
N VAL A 16 1.80 -16.66 0.21
CA VAL A 16 0.82 -15.72 -0.35
C VAL A 16 0.74 -14.45 0.49
N GLY A 17 0.69 -13.30 -0.15
CA GLY A 17 0.39 -12.03 0.49
C GLY A 17 -0.47 -11.17 -0.43
N TYR A 18 -1.16 -10.20 0.15
CA TYR A 18 -2.13 -9.38 -0.56
C TYR A 18 -1.63 -7.95 -0.67
N CYS A 19 -1.87 -7.33 -1.82
CA CYS A 19 -1.60 -5.92 -2.08
C CYS A 19 -2.89 -5.26 -2.57
N LYS A 20 -3.20 -4.09 -2.03
CA LYS A 20 -4.33 -3.26 -2.42
C LYS A 20 -3.80 -2.10 -3.24
N SER A 21 -4.37 -1.92 -4.43
CA SER A 21 -4.02 -0.82 -5.33
C SER A 21 -4.64 0.50 -4.86
N MET A 22 -4.20 1.60 -5.45
CA MET A 22 -4.98 2.84 -5.44
C MET A 22 -6.16 2.75 -6.41
N THR A 23 -7.16 3.62 -6.24
CA THR A 23 -8.37 3.70 -7.08
C THR A 23 -8.05 3.89 -8.56
N GLY A 24 -7.00 4.67 -8.86
CA GLY A 24 -6.54 4.94 -10.23
C GLY A 24 -6.13 3.71 -11.04
N ALA A 25 -5.83 2.57 -10.40
CA ALA A 25 -5.46 1.34 -11.10
C ALA A 25 -6.65 0.60 -11.74
N ILE A 26 -7.88 0.91 -11.31
CA ILE A 26 -9.09 0.20 -11.75
C ILE A 26 -9.39 0.48 -13.22
N LEU A 27 -9.34 1.75 -13.63
CA LEU A 27 -9.66 2.13 -15.01
C LEU A 27 -8.69 1.46 -16.02
N PRO A 28 -7.36 1.51 -15.82
CA PRO A 28 -6.41 0.79 -16.66
C PRO A 28 -6.68 -0.71 -16.74
N PHE A 29 -6.98 -1.35 -15.60
CA PHE A 29 -7.29 -2.78 -15.56
C PHE A 29 -8.56 -3.12 -16.34
N GLN A 30 -9.65 -2.37 -16.16
CA GLN A 30 -10.90 -2.57 -16.90
C GLN A 30 -10.72 -2.33 -18.40
N ARG A 31 -9.95 -1.31 -18.80
CA ARG A 31 -9.60 -1.06 -20.22
C ARG A 31 -8.78 -2.21 -20.79
N MET A 32 -7.90 -2.81 -20.00
CA MET A 32 -7.13 -3.99 -20.41
C MET A 32 -8.05 -5.20 -20.61
N GLN A 33 -8.94 -5.49 -19.65
CA GLN A 33 -9.91 -6.60 -19.77
C GLN A 33 -10.81 -6.45 -21.00
N LYS A 34 -11.35 -5.25 -21.25
CA LYS A 34 -12.18 -4.97 -22.43
C LYS A 34 -11.45 -5.20 -23.76
N ARG A 35 -10.16 -4.85 -23.83
CA ARG A 35 -9.35 -5.00 -25.05
C ARG A 35 -8.99 -6.46 -25.36
N HIS A 36 -8.77 -7.27 -24.33
CA HIS A 36 -8.23 -8.63 -24.51
C HIS A 36 -9.26 -9.73 -24.25
N GLN A 37 -10.48 -9.38 -23.81
CA GLN A 37 -11.50 -10.33 -23.36
C GLN A 37 -10.94 -11.37 -22.36
N GLY A 38 -10.06 -10.90 -21.47
CA GLY A 38 -9.25 -11.77 -20.62
C GLY A 38 -10.10 -12.59 -19.64
N LYS A 39 -9.83 -13.90 -19.59
CA LYS A 39 -10.40 -14.83 -18.62
C LYS A 39 -9.66 -14.73 -17.28
N PRO A 40 -10.25 -15.19 -16.15
CA PRO A 40 -9.62 -15.07 -14.84
C PRO A 40 -8.22 -15.69 -14.71
N THR A 41 -7.92 -16.74 -15.48
CA THR A 41 -6.64 -17.44 -15.47
C THR A 41 -5.62 -16.87 -16.46
N ASP A 42 -6.01 -15.92 -17.28
CA ASP A 42 -5.15 -15.39 -18.33
C ASP A 42 -4.08 -14.48 -17.72
N LYS A 43 -2.89 -14.51 -18.32
CA LYS A 43 -1.82 -13.60 -17.94
C LYS A 43 -2.23 -12.17 -18.29
N ILE A 44 -2.25 -11.29 -17.29
CA ILE A 44 -2.53 -9.87 -17.48
C ILE A 44 -1.51 -9.22 -18.44
N PHE A 45 -0.25 -9.67 -18.39
CA PHE A 45 0.81 -9.21 -19.29
C PHE A 45 1.26 -10.34 -20.20
N GLY A 46 1.16 -10.14 -21.52
CA GLY A 46 1.60 -11.13 -22.51
C GLY A 46 3.13 -11.28 -22.60
N LYS A 47 3.88 -10.27 -22.16
CA LYS A 47 5.35 -10.26 -22.09
C LYS A 47 5.81 -9.94 -20.67
N THR A 48 7.10 -10.16 -20.40
CA THR A 48 7.71 -9.82 -19.11
C THR A 48 7.59 -8.33 -18.83
N PRO A 49 6.92 -7.91 -17.72
CA PRO A 49 6.71 -6.49 -17.42
C PRO A 49 7.99 -5.66 -17.35
N ARG A 50 9.11 -6.28 -16.94
CA ARG A 50 10.44 -5.66 -16.92
C ARG A 50 10.87 -5.16 -18.30
N VAL A 51 10.63 -5.94 -19.35
CA VAL A 51 11.06 -5.60 -20.72
C VAL A 51 10.25 -4.43 -21.24
N GLU A 52 8.93 -4.49 -21.08
CA GLU A 52 8.03 -3.41 -21.52
C GLU A 52 8.27 -2.12 -20.73
N MET A 53 8.49 -2.21 -19.40
CA MET A 53 8.85 -1.03 -18.61
C MET A 53 10.19 -0.43 -19.04
N ASN A 54 11.21 -1.26 -19.31
CA ASN A 54 12.48 -0.76 -19.79
C ASN A 54 12.30 -0.03 -21.12
N LYS A 55 11.55 -0.61 -22.07
CA LYS A 55 11.28 0.03 -23.36
C LYS A 55 10.66 1.41 -23.20
N VAL A 56 9.61 1.54 -22.38
CA VAL A 56 8.97 2.84 -22.10
C VAL A 56 9.96 3.83 -21.48
N LEU A 57 10.82 3.38 -20.56
CA LEU A 57 11.82 4.25 -19.95
C LEU A 57 12.91 4.70 -20.94
N GLU A 58 13.33 3.84 -21.87
CA GLU A 58 14.27 4.22 -22.93
C GLU A 58 13.63 5.22 -23.90
N ASP A 59 12.42 4.92 -24.38
CA ASP A 59 11.66 5.76 -25.32
C ASP A 59 11.46 7.17 -24.76
N LEU A 60 11.21 7.28 -23.45
CA LEU A 60 11.04 8.55 -22.74
C LEU A 60 12.35 9.18 -22.26
N LYS A 61 13.51 8.55 -22.48
CA LYS A 61 14.83 8.99 -21.97
C LYS A 61 14.85 9.15 -20.44
N LEU A 62 14.12 8.28 -19.75
CA LEU A 62 13.99 8.22 -18.29
C LEU A 62 14.66 6.99 -17.68
N LYS A 63 15.51 6.27 -18.44
CA LYS A 63 16.16 5.07 -17.91
C LYS A 63 17.08 5.34 -16.73
N HIS A 64 17.75 6.48 -16.72
CA HIS A 64 18.66 6.89 -15.66
C HIS A 64 18.06 8.05 -14.87
N ASP A 65 18.29 8.08 -13.56
CA ASP A 65 17.98 9.23 -12.73
C ASP A 65 19.08 10.29 -12.78
N ARG A 66 18.94 11.32 -11.94
CA ARG A 66 19.85 12.47 -11.93
C ARG A 66 21.26 12.12 -11.43
N ASP A 67 21.37 11.05 -10.66
CA ASP A 67 22.61 10.53 -10.09
C ASP A 67 23.19 9.39 -10.95
N GLY A 68 22.58 9.12 -12.11
CA GLY A 68 23.00 8.07 -13.04
C GLY A 68 22.52 6.66 -12.66
N ASN A 69 21.66 6.50 -11.64
CA ASN A 69 21.16 5.18 -11.27
C ASN A 69 20.07 4.70 -12.25
N VAL A 70 20.05 3.39 -12.48
CA VAL A 70 19.08 2.77 -13.39
C VAL A 70 17.70 2.69 -12.74
N ARG A 71 16.69 3.29 -13.39
CA ARG A 71 15.28 3.15 -13.01
C ARG A 71 14.75 1.77 -13.37
N THR A 72 14.04 1.18 -12.42
CA THR A 72 13.36 -0.12 -12.54
C THR A 72 11.99 -0.07 -11.86
N ALA A 73 11.22 -1.17 -11.91
CA ALA A 73 9.96 -1.27 -11.16
C ALA A 73 10.15 -1.03 -9.64
N TYR A 74 11.35 -1.29 -9.13
CA TYR A 74 11.69 -1.01 -7.73
C TYR A 74 11.71 0.49 -7.44
N SER A 75 12.13 1.32 -8.41
CA SER A 75 12.07 2.78 -8.31
C SER A 75 10.63 3.28 -8.14
N LEU A 76 9.65 2.68 -8.84
CA LEU A 76 8.23 3.02 -8.67
C LEU A 76 7.72 2.68 -7.27
N ARG A 77 8.20 1.58 -6.69
CA ARG A 77 7.89 1.20 -5.30
C ARG A 77 8.46 2.22 -4.31
N HIS A 78 9.68 2.72 -4.53
CA HIS A 78 10.24 3.80 -3.73
C HIS A 78 9.36 5.04 -3.78
N THR A 79 9.02 5.50 -4.99
CA THR A 79 8.14 6.66 -5.18
C THR A 79 6.79 6.48 -4.47
N TYR A 80 6.18 5.30 -4.58
CA TYR A 80 4.92 4.99 -3.89
C TYR A 80 5.05 5.14 -2.36
N ILE A 81 6.07 4.54 -1.75
CA ILE A 81 6.27 4.60 -0.29
C ILE A 81 6.49 6.05 0.16
N CYS A 82 7.36 6.80 -0.53
CA CYS A 82 7.58 8.22 -0.24
C CYS A 82 6.28 9.03 -0.29
N LEU A 83 5.52 8.93 -1.39
CA LEU A 83 4.29 9.71 -1.58
C LEU A 83 3.25 9.38 -0.51
N ARG A 84 3.09 8.09 -0.15
CA ARG A 84 2.15 7.70 0.90
C ARG A 84 2.55 8.26 2.27
N LEU A 85 3.84 8.23 2.60
CA LEU A 85 4.34 8.82 3.85
C LEU A 85 4.13 10.34 3.88
N MET A 86 4.40 11.04 2.77
CA MET A 86 4.17 12.49 2.67
C MET A 86 2.68 12.87 2.81
N GLU A 87 1.78 12.02 2.34
CA GLU A 87 0.33 12.18 2.52
C GLU A 87 -0.16 11.77 3.92
N GLY A 88 0.75 11.38 4.83
CA GLY A 88 0.42 11.03 6.21
C GLY A 88 -0.17 9.64 6.41
N ALA A 89 0.01 8.73 5.44
CA ALA A 89 -0.45 7.36 5.61
C ALA A 89 0.37 6.62 6.68
N ASP A 90 -0.32 5.82 7.49
CA ASP A 90 0.30 5.03 8.56
C ASP A 90 1.37 4.06 8.01
N ILE A 91 2.57 4.15 8.58
CA ILE A 91 3.75 3.37 8.18
C ILE A 91 3.49 1.86 8.27
N TYR A 92 2.72 1.41 9.26
CA TYR A 92 2.38 0.00 9.40
C TYR A 92 1.48 -0.49 8.26
N GLN A 93 0.51 0.31 7.82
CA GLN A 93 -0.33 -0.03 6.66
C GLN A 93 0.49 -0.12 5.37
N ILE A 94 1.42 0.82 5.17
CA ILE A 94 2.31 0.81 3.99
C ILE A 94 3.20 -0.43 4.03
N ALA A 95 3.84 -0.72 5.17
CA ALA A 95 4.70 -1.88 5.36
C ALA A 95 3.96 -3.19 5.03
N LYS A 96 2.73 -3.34 5.53
CA LYS A 96 1.87 -4.50 5.26
C LYS A 96 1.51 -4.62 3.78
N ASN A 97 1.06 -3.53 3.15
CA ASN A 97 0.68 -3.53 1.73
C ASN A 97 1.87 -3.85 0.82
N CYS A 98 3.03 -3.29 1.15
CA CYS A 98 4.27 -3.48 0.42
C CYS A 98 4.96 -4.81 0.74
N ARG A 99 4.59 -5.53 1.81
CA ARG A 99 5.29 -6.73 2.31
C ARG A 99 6.75 -6.47 2.67
N THR A 100 7.01 -5.39 3.40
CA THR A 100 8.32 -5.03 3.96
C THR A 100 8.21 -4.81 5.46
N SER A 101 9.33 -4.77 6.19
CA SER A 101 9.30 -4.36 7.60
C SER A 101 9.17 -2.84 7.71
N VAL A 102 8.62 -2.40 8.84
CA VAL A 102 8.59 -0.97 9.23
C VAL A 102 10.01 -0.45 9.35
N GLU A 103 10.90 -1.21 9.97
CA GLU A 103 12.32 -0.88 10.08
C GLU A 103 12.96 -0.56 8.72
N MET A 104 12.67 -1.36 7.69
CA MET A 104 13.16 -1.08 6.33
C MET A 104 12.54 0.19 5.74
N ILE A 105 11.30 0.54 6.09
CA ILE A 105 10.74 1.83 5.66
C ILE A 105 11.40 2.98 6.43
N GLU A 106 11.64 2.84 7.72
CA GLU A 106 12.32 3.86 8.51
C GLU A 106 13.74 4.08 8.00
N GLN A 107 14.55 3.02 7.84
CA GLN A 107 15.94 3.13 7.39
C GLN A 107 16.07 3.84 6.03
N PHE A 108 15.23 3.47 5.06
CA PHE A 108 15.36 3.94 3.68
C PHE A 108 14.53 5.20 3.37
N TYR A 109 13.60 5.60 4.24
CA TYR A 109 12.67 6.71 3.99
C TYR A 109 12.51 7.68 5.18
N ALA A 110 13.28 7.52 6.28
CA ALA A 110 13.20 8.35 7.49
C ALA A 110 13.33 9.86 7.26
N ALA A 111 13.98 10.28 6.16
CA ALA A 111 14.06 11.69 5.78
C ALA A 111 12.66 12.34 5.70
N HIS A 112 11.63 11.59 5.30
CA HIS A 112 10.26 12.08 5.21
C HIS A 112 9.50 11.99 6.54
N LEU A 113 9.82 11.01 7.39
CA LEU A 113 9.16 10.81 8.70
C LEU A 113 9.46 11.93 9.69
N LYS A 114 10.67 12.51 9.63
CA LYS A 114 11.12 13.59 10.53
C LYS A 114 10.24 14.84 10.47
N ASN A 115 9.57 15.09 9.35
CA ASN A 115 8.72 16.28 9.14
C ASN A 115 7.25 16.06 9.52
N THR A 116 6.86 14.85 9.93
CA THR A 116 5.47 14.43 10.20
C THR A 116 5.21 14.04 11.66
N LEU A 117 6.05 14.46 12.60
CA LEU A 117 5.82 14.24 14.03
C LEU A 117 4.67 15.15 14.52
N ASP A 118 3.45 14.65 14.44
CA ASP A 118 2.27 15.29 15.03
C ASP A 118 2.22 15.00 16.54
N ALA A 119 2.47 16.02 17.35
CA ALA A 119 2.45 15.95 18.81
C ALA A 119 1.09 15.49 19.37
N SER A 120 -0.01 15.64 18.62
CA SER A 120 -1.34 15.21 19.04
C SER A 120 -1.51 13.67 18.99
N ALA A 121 -0.86 13.00 18.05
CA ALA A 121 -0.86 11.54 17.92
C ALA A 121 0.02 10.85 18.98
N ILE A 122 1.09 11.52 19.42
CA ILE A 122 2.03 11.01 20.43
C ILE A 122 1.39 11.04 21.82
N ASN A 123 0.57 12.05 22.10
CA ASN A 123 -0.04 12.28 23.43
C ASN A 123 -1.45 11.69 23.57
N VAL A 124 -1.81 10.67 22.79
CA VAL A 124 -3.13 10.02 22.91
C VAL A 124 -3.17 9.11 24.13
N ARG A 125 -3.88 9.54 25.17
CA ARG A 125 -4.20 8.68 26.33
C ARG A 125 -5.39 7.78 25.98
N LYS A 126 -5.25 6.48 26.25
CA LYS A 126 -6.33 5.49 26.07
C LYS A 126 -7.54 5.92 26.91
N PRO A 127 -8.75 6.07 26.32
CA PRO A 127 -9.93 6.42 27.10
C PRO A 127 -10.22 5.29 28.11
N LYS A 128 -10.38 5.65 29.38
CA LYS A 128 -10.79 4.69 30.43
C LYS A 128 -12.14 4.10 30.03
N LYS A 129 -12.25 2.76 29.99
CA LYS A 129 -13.53 2.07 29.86
C LYS A 129 -14.46 2.58 30.98
N LYS A 130 -15.61 3.17 30.60
CA LYS A 130 -16.68 3.45 31.58
C LYS A 130 -17.15 2.11 32.13
N ALA A 131 -17.05 1.94 33.44
CA ALA A 131 -17.59 0.75 34.11
C ALA A 131 -19.11 0.70 33.87
N GLU A 132 -19.61 -0.43 33.39
CA GLU A 132 -21.05 -0.64 33.26
C GLU A 132 -21.69 -0.61 34.65
N PRO A 133 -22.85 0.06 34.81
CA PRO A 133 -23.57 0.05 36.07
C PRO A 133 -24.06 -1.38 36.35
N LYS A 134 -23.59 -1.98 37.45
CA LYS A 134 -24.02 -3.30 37.92
C LYS A 134 -25.55 -3.27 38.14
N LYS A 135 -26.30 -4.06 37.36
CA LYS A 135 -27.74 -4.29 37.60
C LYS A 135 -27.91 -4.89 38.99
N LYS A 136 -28.74 -4.25 39.83
CA LYS A 136 -29.13 -4.79 41.14
C LYS A 136 -29.98 -6.06 40.92
N PRO A 137 -29.79 -7.14 41.69
CA PRO A 137 -30.60 -8.35 41.55
C PRO A 137 -32.04 -8.07 42.02
N ASP A 138 -33.00 -8.49 41.21
CA ASP A 138 -34.43 -8.39 41.50
C ASP A 138 -34.77 -9.17 42.78
N LYS A 139 -35.40 -8.47 43.73
CA LYS A 139 -35.99 -9.09 44.91
C LYS A 139 -37.21 -9.90 44.45
N LYS A 140 -37.13 -11.23 44.50
CA LYS A 140 -38.27 -12.12 44.35
C LYS A 140 -39.32 -11.77 45.41
N ALA A 141 -40.51 -11.38 44.97
CA ALA A 141 -41.69 -11.22 45.84
C ALA A 141 -42.14 -12.59 46.36
N LYS A 142 -42.53 -12.62 47.64
CA LYS A 142 -43.22 -13.72 48.31
C LYS A 142 -44.66 -13.80 47.84
#